data_AF-A0A2V7VBQ5-F1
#
_entry.id   AF-A0A2V7VBQ5-F1
#
_cell.length_a   1.000
_cell.length_b   1.000
_cell.length_c   1.000
_cell.angle_alpha   90.00
_cell.angle_beta   90.00
_cell.angle_gamma   90.00
#
_symmetry.space_group_name_H-M   'P 1'
#
loop_
_entity.id
_entity.type
_entity.pdbx_description
1 polymer ?
#
loop_
_entity_poly.entity_id
_entity_poly.type
_entity_poly.pdbx_seq_one_letter_code
_entity_poly.pdbx_strand_id
1 'polypeptide(L)'
;MDGARAMVEGGDWLVPRYRGEPFFDKPALTYWLMALSMLWLGPSPAAARAVAAVAALLVLVVTLALGRLLFDRRTALLGGVVLASTLAFVGFGRMA
;
A
#
# COMPACT_ATOMS: atom_id res chain seq x y z
N MET A 1 1.10 12.25 -1.07
CA MET A 1 2.49 12.08 -0.57
C MET A 1 2.81 13.12 0.49
N ASP A 2 2.48 14.38 0.25
CA ASP A 2 2.85 15.49 1.14
C ASP A 2 2.26 15.37 2.56
N GLY A 3 1.06 14.79 2.72
CA GLY A 3 0.49 14.47 4.04
C GLY A 3 1.38 13.58 4.89
N ALA A 4 1.83 12.44 4.34
CA ALA A 4 2.70 11.51 5.05
C ALA A 4 4.09 12.11 5.32
N ARG A 5 4.61 12.90 4.36
CA ARG A 5 5.87 13.62 4.52
C ARG A 5 5.78 14.65 5.66
N ALA A 6 4.70 15.43 5.72
CA ALA A 6 4.47 16.41 6.77
C ALA A 6 4.37 15.77 8.17
N MET A 7 3.84 14.54 8.27
CA MET A 7 3.81 13.80 9.55
C MET A 7 5.21 13.39 10.00
N VAL A 8 6.07 12.97 9.06
CA VAL A 8 7.47 12.62 9.37
C VAL A 8 8.27 13.87 9.75
N GLU A 9 8.16 14.95 8.98
CA GLU A 9 8.93 16.19 9.21
C GLU A 9 8.42 16.99 10.41
N GLY A 10 7.10 17.02 10.63
CA GLY A 10 6.45 17.83 11.68
C GLY A 10 6.18 17.08 12.99
N GLY A 11 6.28 15.75 13.01
CA GLY A 11 6.07 14.93 14.22
C GLY A 11 4.62 14.80 14.69
N ASP A 12 3.65 15.46 14.04
CA ASP A 12 2.22 15.26 14.29
C ASP A 12 1.71 14.08 13.47
N TRP A 13 1.52 12.94 14.14
CA TRP A 13 1.02 11.71 13.51
C TRP A 13 -0.51 11.59 13.57
N LEU A 14 -1.22 12.58 14.11
CA LEU A 14 -2.67 12.54 14.22
C LEU A 14 -3.34 13.30 13.07
N VAL A 15 -2.83 14.50 12.74
CA VAL A 15 -3.43 15.38 11.73
C VAL A 15 -2.54 15.43 10.47
N PRO A 16 -2.90 14.72 9.38
CA PRO A 16 -2.20 14.87 8.11
C PRO A 16 -2.35 16.30 7.58
N ARG A 17 -1.26 16.89 7.07
CA ARG A 17 -1.27 18.24 6.50
C ARG A 17 -0.80 18.27 5.06
N TYR A 18 -1.49 19.01 4.21
CA TYR A 18 -1.09 19.31 2.84
C TYR A 18 -0.84 20.80 2.71
N ARG A 19 0.39 21.20 2.35
CA ARG A 19 0.80 22.61 2.27
C ARG A 19 0.50 23.42 3.55
N GLY A 20 0.67 22.79 4.70
CA GLY A 20 0.44 23.42 6.01
C GLY A 20 -0.99 23.30 6.55
N GLU A 21 -1.97 22.96 5.71
CA GLU A 21 -3.37 22.85 6.11
C GLU A 21 -3.78 21.41 6.41
N PRO A 22 -4.67 21.14 7.39
CA PRO A 22 -5.23 19.82 7.63
C PRO A 22 -5.86 19.21 6.37
N PHE A 23 -5.56 17.94 6.07
CA PHE A 23 -5.96 17.27 4.84
C PHE A 23 -6.43 15.83 5.09
N PHE A 24 -7.75 15.65 5.24
CA PHE A 24 -8.39 14.39 5.64
C PHE A 24 -8.97 13.58 4.48
N ASP A 25 -8.27 13.55 3.34
CA ASP A 25 -8.76 12.89 2.11
C ASP A 25 -8.67 11.36 2.18
N LYS A 26 -7.70 10.83 2.94
CA LYS A 26 -7.51 9.39 3.15
C LYS A 26 -7.60 9.03 4.64
N PRO A 27 -8.00 7.80 5.01
CA PRO A 27 -7.92 7.34 6.38
C PRO A 27 -6.49 7.43 6.93
N ALA A 28 -6.37 7.66 8.25
CA ALA A 28 -5.08 7.85 8.93
C ALA A 28 -4.08 6.71 8.65
N LEU A 29 -4.56 5.47 8.58
CA LEU A 29 -3.74 4.29 8.30
C LEU A 29 -2.90 4.43 7.02
N THR A 30 -3.46 5.00 5.95
CA THR A 30 -2.73 5.18 4.70
C THR A 30 -1.55 6.12 4.89
N TYR A 31 -1.76 7.23 5.60
CA TYR A 31 -0.69 8.18 5.88
C TYR A 31 0.36 7.58 6.83
N TRP A 32 -0.06 6.82 7.85
CA TRP A 32 0.86 6.14 8.77
C TRP A 32 1.77 5.15 8.04
N LEU A 33 1.21 4.29 7.19
CA LEU A 33 2.02 3.32 6.45
C LEU A 33 3.00 4.02 5.49
N MET A 34 2.58 5.08 4.82
CA MET A 34 3.45 5.89 3.97
C MET A 34 4.55 6.59 4.77
N ALA A 35 4.20 7.18 5.92
CA ALA A 35 5.14 7.88 6.80
C ALA A 35 6.17 6.91 7.39
N LEU A 36 5.72 5.73 7.85
CA LEU A 36 6.61 4.63 8.26
C LEU A 36 7.54 4.22 7.11
N SER A 37 7.02 4.01 5.91
CA SER A 37 7.89 3.69 4.75
C SER A 37 8.94 4.78 4.50
N MET A 38 8.57 6.06 4.63
CA MET A 38 9.49 7.19 4.47
C MET A 38 10.53 7.30 5.59
N LEU A 39 10.22 6.86 6.82
CA LEU A 39 11.22 6.79 7.90
C LEU A 39 12.35 5.81 7.58
N TRP A 40 12.04 4.70 6.92
CA TRP A 40 13.00 3.63 6.63
C TRP A 40 13.72 3.83 5.29
N LEU A 41 13.02 4.35 4.28
CA LEU A 41 13.51 4.46 2.89
C LEU A 41 13.81 5.91 2.47
N GLY A 42 13.55 6.89 3.34
CA GLY A 42 13.63 8.31 3.05
C GLY A 42 12.39 8.89 2.33
N PRO A 43 12.15 10.21 2.42
CA PRO A 43 10.97 10.86 1.86
C PRO A 43 11.06 10.92 0.34
N SER A 44 10.43 9.96 -0.34
CA SER A 44 10.40 9.88 -1.80
C SER A 44 9.09 9.32 -2.36
N PRO A 45 8.76 9.58 -3.64
CA PRO A 45 7.62 8.93 -4.30
C PRO A 45 7.73 7.41 -4.31
N ALA A 46 8.96 6.88 -4.39
CA ALA A 46 9.21 5.44 -4.34
C ALA A 46 8.86 4.83 -2.98
N ALA A 47 9.26 5.48 -1.88
CA ALA A 47 8.91 5.06 -0.52
C ALA A 47 7.38 5.04 -0.31
N ALA A 48 6.68 6.06 -0.80
CA ALA A 48 5.22 6.10 -0.79
C ALA A 48 4.59 4.93 -1.56
N ARG A 49 5.09 4.63 -2.77
CA ARG A 49 4.58 3.53 -3.62
C ARG A 49 4.93 2.14 -3.08
N ALA A 50 5.99 2.02 -2.27
CA ALA A 50 6.39 0.75 -1.66
C ALA A 50 5.26 0.16 -0.80
N VAL A 51 4.47 1.00 -0.13
CA VAL A 51 3.31 0.57 0.65
C VAL A 51 2.28 -0.16 -0.22
N ALA A 52 1.90 0.44 -1.36
CA ALA A 52 0.95 -0.18 -2.28
C ALA A 52 1.50 -1.47 -2.89
N ALA A 53 2.81 -1.51 -3.20
CA ALA A 53 3.46 -2.69 -3.75
C ALA A 53 3.47 -3.87 -2.77
N VAL A 54 3.81 -3.59 -1.49
CA VAL A 54 3.76 -4.59 -0.42
C VAL A 54 2.33 -5.04 -0.17
N ALA A 55 1.36 -4.13 -0.13
CA ALA A 55 -0.06 -4.49 0.04
C ALA A 55 -0.56 -5.39 -1.09
N ALA A 56 -0.21 -5.08 -2.36
CA ALA A 56 -0.57 -5.93 -3.50
C ALA A 56 0.07 -7.33 -3.40
N LEU A 57 1.34 -7.42 -2.99
CA LEU A 57 1.99 -8.70 -2.76
C LEU A 57 1.31 -9.52 -1.65
N LEU A 58 0.93 -8.86 -0.55
CA LEU A 58 0.18 -9.50 0.54
C LEU A 58 -1.18 -10.01 0.06
N VAL A 59 -1.91 -9.23 -0.73
CA VAL A 59 -3.18 -9.67 -1.34
C VAL A 59 -2.94 -10.92 -2.20
N LEU A 60 -1.91 -10.94 -3.04
CA LEU A 60 -1.60 -12.12 -3.86
C LEU A 60 -1.30 -13.36 -3.00
N VAL A 61 -0.52 -13.20 -1.91
CA VAL A 61 -0.22 -14.29 -0.96
C VAL A 61 -1.49 -14.79 -0.28
N VAL A 62 -2.36 -13.88 0.16
CA VAL A 62 -3.65 -14.22 0.78
C VAL A 62 -4.56 -14.92 -0.22
N THR A 63 -4.61 -14.48 -1.48
CA THR A 63 -5.37 -15.17 -2.54
C THR A 63 -4.88 -16.60 -2.75
N LEU A 64 -3.56 -16.83 -2.79
CA LEU A 64 -2.99 -18.16 -2.89
C LEU A 64 -3.32 -19.03 -1.66
N ALA A 65 -3.27 -18.44 -0.46
CA ALA A 65 -3.58 -19.14 0.79
C ALA A 65 -5.07 -19.52 0.87
N LEU A 66 -5.97 -18.57 0.57
CA LEU A 66 -7.41 -18.80 0.52
C LEU A 66 -7.79 -19.80 -0.57
N GLY A 67 -7.16 -19.71 -1.75
CA GLY A 67 -7.39 -20.68 -2.82
C GLY A 67 -7.05 -22.11 -2.40
N ARG A 68 -5.96 -22.31 -1.63
CA ARG A 68 -5.61 -23.62 -1.08
C ARG A 68 -6.54 -24.07 0.06
N LEU A 69 -7.01 -23.12 0.88
CA LEU A 69 -7.89 -23.39 2.00
C LEU A 69 -9.30 -23.82 1.53
N LEU A 70 -9.82 -23.16 0.50
CA LEU A 70 -11.19 -23.31 0.02
C LEU A 70 -11.32 -24.31 -1.15
N PHE A 71 -10.23 -24.56 -1.87
CA PHE A 71 -10.21 -25.41 -3.07
C PHE A 71 -8.98 -26.34 -3.06
N ASP A 72 -8.22 -26.35 -4.15
CA ASP A 72 -7.03 -27.16 -4.34
C ASP A 72 -5.83 -26.31 -4.81
N ARG A 73 -4.65 -26.93 -4.84
CA ARG A 73 -3.40 -26.25 -5.22
C ARG A 73 -3.41 -25.68 -6.64
N ARG A 74 -4.03 -26.37 -7.61
CA ARG A 74 -4.10 -25.93 -9.00
C ARG A 74 -5.01 -24.72 -9.11
N THR A 75 -6.19 -24.77 -8.49
CA THR A 75 -7.14 -23.65 -8.45
C THR A 75 -6.51 -22.40 -7.80
N ALA A 76 -5.80 -22.58 -6.68
CA ALA A 76 -5.07 -21.49 -6.03
C ALA A 76 -4.04 -20.82 -6.96
N LEU A 77 -3.19 -21.63 -7.62
CA LEU A 77 -2.16 -21.13 -8.53
C LEU A 77 -2.76 -20.40 -9.74
N LEU A 78 -3.79 -20.97 -10.36
CA LEU A 78 -4.48 -20.33 -11.49
C LEU A 78 -5.10 -18.99 -11.06
N GLY A 79 -5.81 -18.95 -9.94
CA GLY A 79 -6.38 -17.72 -9.39
C GLY A 79 -5.32 -16.65 -9.09
N GLY A 80 -4.18 -17.05 -8.52
CA GLY A 80 -3.05 -16.16 -8.28
C GLY A 80 -2.44 -15.61 -9.57
N VAL A 81 -2.27 -16.44 -10.61
CA VAL A 81 -1.78 -16.00 -11.94
C VAL A 81 -2.76 -15.01 -12.57
N VAL A 82 -4.05 -15.32 -12.56
CA VAL A 82 -5.10 -14.41 -13.08
C VAL A 82 -5.02 -13.07 -12.38
N LEU A 83 -4.98 -13.04 -11.04
CA LEU A 83 -4.87 -11.81 -10.28
C LEU A 83 -3.58 -11.03 -10.60
N ALA A 84 -2.43 -11.71 -10.60
CA ALA A 84 -1.12 -11.11 -10.87
C ALA A 84 -0.99 -10.55 -12.31
N SER A 85 -1.72 -11.14 -13.27
CA SER A 85 -1.78 -10.65 -14.65
C SER A 85 -2.84 -9.56 -14.89
N THR A 86 -3.69 -9.28 -13.91
CA THR A 86 -4.75 -8.28 -14.06
C THR A 86 -4.14 -6.88 -14.07
N LEU A 87 -4.29 -6.16 -15.19
CA LEU A 87 -3.68 -4.84 -15.39
C LEU A 87 -4.08 -3.85 -14.29
N ALA A 88 -5.35 -3.84 -13.89
CA ALA A 88 -5.82 -2.97 -12.81
C ALA A 88 -5.12 -3.27 -11.48
N PHE A 89 -4.96 -4.55 -11.13
CA PHE A 89 -4.30 -4.96 -9.89
C PHE A 89 -2.83 -4.55 -9.87
N VAL A 90 -2.10 -4.80 -10.96
CA VAL A 90 -0.70 -4.38 -11.12
C VAL A 90 -0.58 -2.86 -11.11
N GLY A 91 -1.51 -2.15 -11.76
CA GLY A 91 -1.55 -0.70 -11.81
C GLY A 91 -1.72 -0.09 -10.43
N PHE A 92 -2.78 -0.46 -9.71
CA PHE A 92 -3.06 0.06 -8.36
C PHE A 92 -1.98 -0.32 -7.35
N GLY A 93 -1.38 -1.51 -7.47
CA GLY A 93 -0.24 -1.94 -6.64
C GLY A 93 1.03 -1.09 -6.79
N ARG A 94 1.06 -0.11 -7.71
CA ARG A 94 2.22 0.79 -7.93
C ARG A 94 1.87 2.26 -7.77
N MET A 95 0.61 2.59 -7.45
CA MET A 95 0.15 3.97 -7.25
C MET A 95 0.25 4.39 -5.78
N ALA A 96 0.30 5.70 -5.52
CA ALA A 96 0.32 6.29 -4.18
C ALA A 96 -0.43 7.63 -4.16
#